data_AF-A0A2E9QEC4-F1
#
_entry.id   AF-A0A2E9QEC4-F1
#
_cell.length_a   1.000
_cell.length_b   1.000
_cell.length_c   1.000
_cell.angle_alpha   90.00
_cell.angle_beta   90.00
_cell.angle_gamma   90.00
#
_symmetry.space_group_name_H-M   'P 1'
#
loop_
_entity.id
_entity.type
_entity.pdbx_description
1 polymer ?
#
loop_
_entity_poly.entity_id
_entity_poly.type
_entity_poly.pdbx_seq_one_letter_code
_entity_poly.pdbx_strand_id
1 'polypeptide(L)'
;MSDDRGPMSESMVCGIDVGGPRKGYHICVLNGTRVELLAHATEPRELIRLLQIHTAHRGQYIQAIAVDGPARAQRATATIRATEAELARRGYRVLYTPEERPEPDHWMSRSEAIHRECRKAFRDATMLETYPTAVSDRLFGLDAEFPLSLLQEKSKRKQVADYLDAYLCALAAQRFICGEAEILEDSGRDNKSQCKLVLPQFTITRATLSFLIRGNNVLLGMKKKGFGAGYWNGFGGKIEPGETPKQAAVREIQEECGLHALELSPAGKLYFHFDDDPRRIEGYLFRTSRFTGDPVETAEMRPSWFSIKDLPFEQMWEDDRFWLPYVLQGKTIHGTFRFKARKMQDYSLDIVD
;
A
#
# COMPACT_ATOMS: atom_id res chain seq x y z
N MET A 1 13.49 -30.43 -16.34
CA MET A 1 12.71 -29.68 -17.34
C MET A 1 12.55 -28.28 -16.78
N SER A 2 13.39 -27.38 -17.28
CA SER A 2 13.34 -25.94 -16.97
C SER A 2 12.04 -25.37 -17.53
N ASP A 3 11.23 -24.76 -16.68
CA ASP A 3 10.06 -23.99 -17.08
C ASP A 3 10.56 -22.67 -17.68
N ASP A 4 10.85 -22.72 -18.97
CA ASP A 4 11.27 -21.61 -19.83
C ASP A 4 10.03 -20.75 -20.15
N ARG A 5 9.50 -20.05 -19.14
CA ARG A 5 8.54 -18.97 -19.36
C ARG A 5 9.33 -17.75 -19.82
N GLY A 6 9.59 -17.68 -21.12
CA GLY A 6 10.05 -16.47 -21.78
C GLY A 6 9.15 -15.26 -21.46
N PRO A 7 9.63 -14.02 -21.67
CA PRO A 7 8.84 -12.82 -21.38
C PRO A 7 7.49 -12.91 -22.09
N MET A 8 6.39 -12.69 -21.37
CA MET A 8 5.06 -12.66 -21.98
C MET A 8 5.10 -11.70 -23.18
N SER A 9 4.84 -12.25 -24.37
CA SER A 9 4.89 -11.55 -25.64
C SER A 9 3.97 -10.33 -25.64
N GLU A 10 4.48 -9.16 -26.06
CA GLU A 10 3.79 -8.04 -26.77
C GLU A 10 2.29 -7.76 -26.51
N SER A 11 1.72 -8.13 -25.37
CA SER A 11 0.29 -8.04 -25.09
C SER A 11 -0.02 -6.91 -24.12
N MET A 12 -1.06 -6.16 -24.44
CA MET A 12 -1.45 -4.98 -23.66
C MET A 12 -2.13 -5.45 -22.39
N VAL A 13 -1.80 -4.84 -21.25
CA VAL A 13 -2.48 -5.09 -19.99
C VAL A 13 -3.26 -3.85 -19.60
N CYS A 14 -4.56 -4.01 -19.42
CA CYS A 14 -5.46 -2.93 -19.02
C CYS A 14 -5.96 -3.16 -17.61
N GLY A 15 -5.51 -2.33 -16.66
CA GLY A 15 -6.08 -2.24 -15.32
C GLY A 15 -7.32 -1.35 -15.31
N ILE A 16 -8.46 -1.86 -14.87
CA ILE A 16 -9.69 -1.08 -14.76
C ILE A 16 -10.05 -0.92 -13.28
N ASP A 17 -10.21 0.32 -12.84
CA ASP A 17 -10.95 0.67 -11.63
C ASP A 17 -12.31 1.24 -12.01
N VAL A 18 -13.32 0.92 -11.20
CA VAL A 18 -14.69 1.38 -11.39
C VAL A 18 -15.20 2.05 -10.13
N GLY A 19 -15.50 3.35 -10.24
CA GLY A 19 -16.01 4.15 -9.13
C GLY A 19 -17.34 4.85 -9.44
N GLY A 20 -17.52 6.04 -8.89
CA GLY A 20 -18.82 6.71 -8.88
C GLY A 20 -19.39 6.98 -10.28
N PRO A 21 -20.72 6.96 -10.46
CA PRO A 21 -21.38 7.00 -11.78
C PRO A 21 -21.23 8.33 -12.55
N ARG A 22 -20.59 9.36 -11.95
CA ARG A 22 -20.52 10.73 -12.50
C ARG A 22 -19.10 11.23 -12.78
N LYS A 23 -18.07 10.41 -12.57
CA LYS A 23 -16.68 10.87 -12.66
C LYS A 23 -16.13 10.96 -14.09
N GLY A 24 -16.78 10.31 -15.05
CA GLY A 24 -16.23 10.13 -16.40
C GLY A 24 -15.22 8.99 -16.42
N TYR A 25 -14.40 8.90 -17.46
CA TYR A 25 -13.35 7.90 -17.60
C TYR A 25 -11.98 8.60 -17.65
N HIS A 26 -11.09 8.24 -16.74
CA HIS A 26 -9.73 8.76 -16.63
C HIS A 26 -8.74 7.70 -17.06
N ILE A 27 -7.85 8.06 -17.98
CA ILE A 27 -6.81 7.16 -18.47
C ILE A 27 -5.45 7.59 -17.97
N CYS A 28 -4.69 6.61 -17.52
CA CYS A 28 -3.26 6.69 -17.33
C CYS A 28 -2.56 5.66 -18.24
N VAL A 29 -1.56 6.08 -19.01
CA VAL A 29 -0.68 5.18 -19.78
C VAL A 29 0.73 5.26 -19.22
N LEU A 30 1.33 4.10 -18.95
CA LEU A 30 2.70 3.99 -18.47
C LEU A 30 3.65 3.44 -19.54
N ASN A 31 4.89 3.90 -19.45
CA ASN A 31 6.05 3.27 -20.07
C ASN A 31 7.06 2.99 -18.95
N GLY A 32 7.14 1.74 -18.49
CA GLY A 32 7.75 1.41 -17.22
C GLY A 32 6.96 2.03 -16.06
N THR A 33 7.58 2.93 -15.29
CA THR A 33 6.92 3.69 -14.22
C THR A 33 6.55 5.13 -14.61
N ARG A 34 6.95 5.57 -15.81
CA ARG A 34 6.75 6.94 -16.29
C ARG A 34 5.37 7.09 -16.90
N VAL A 35 4.64 8.13 -16.49
CA VAL A 35 3.37 8.53 -17.10
C VAL A 35 3.61 9.17 -18.47
N GLU A 36 3.02 8.60 -19.52
CA GLU A 36 3.07 9.15 -20.88
C GLU A 36 1.80 9.91 -21.28
N LEU A 37 0.64 9.51 -20.74
CA LEU A 37 -0.66 10.09 -21.08
C LEU A 37 -1.55 10.17 -19.84
N LEU A 38 -2.15 11.34 -19.64
CA LEU A 38 -3.32 11.55 -18.76
C LEU A 38 -4.46 12.15 -19.57
N ALA A 39 -5.55 11.41 -19.70
CA ALA A 39 -6.71 11.82 -20.48
C ALA A 39 -8.02 11.59 -19.71
N HIS A 40 -9.03 12.39 -20.03
CA HIS A 40 -10.38 12.22 -19.52
C HIS A 40 -11.36 12.28 -20.70
N ALA A 41 -12.33 11.39 -20.71
CA ALA A 41 -13.48 11.47 -21.61
C ALA A 41 -14.76 11.03 -20.92
N THR A 42 -15.90 11.45 -21.45
CA THR A 42 -17.22 11.01 -20.98
C THR A 42 -17.68 9.71 -21.64
N GLU A 43 -17.09 9.36 -22.79
CA GLU A 43 -17.41 8.15 -23.56
C GLU A 43 -16.18 7.25 -23.76
N PRO A 44 -16.29 5.93 -23.55
CA PRO A 44 -15.17 5.00 -23.76
C PRO A 44 -14.60 5.05 -25.18
N ARG A 45 -15.43 5.28 -26.21
CA ARG A 45 -15.00 5.30 -27.61
C ARG A 45 -13.98 6.40 -27.91
N GLU A 46 -14.14 7.55 -27.27
CA GLU A 46 -13.21 8.67 -27.44
C GLU A 46 -11.83 8.33 -26.85
N LEU A 47 -11.82 7.67 -25.69
CA LEU A 47 -10.60 7.18 -25.07
C LEU A 47 -9.89 6.12 -25.91
N ILE A 48 -10.63 5.14 -26.42
CA ILE A 48 -10.06 4.11 -27.30
C ILE A 48 -9.44 4.73 -28.55
N ARG A 49 -10.13 5.69 -29.17
CA ARG A 49 -9.59 6.43 -30.32
C ARG A 49 -8.29 7.15 -29.96
N LEU A 50 -8.25 7.81 -28.80
CA LEU A 50 -7.04 8.49 -28.33
C LEU A 50 -5.88 7.53 -28.10
N LEU A 51 -6.14 6.37 -27.48
CA LEU A 51 -5.15 5.32 -27.24
C LEU A 51 -4.57 4.78 -28.56
N GLN A 52 -5.42 4.53 -29.55
CA GLN A 52 -4.97 4.09 -30.88
C GLN A 52 -4.06 5.13 -31.54
N ILE A 53 -4.42 6.41 -31.48
CA ILE A 53 -3.59 7.51 -31.99
C ILE A 53 -2.25 7.58 -31.23
N HIS A 54 -2.27 7.49 -29.90
CA HIS A 54 -1.07 7.52 -29.07
C HIS A 54 -0.13 6.36 -29.41
N THR A 55 -0.66 5.14 -29.51
CA THR A 55 0.09 3.93 -29.89
C THR A 55 0.75 4.10 -31.25
N ALA A 56 -0.03 4.53 -32.25
CA ALA A 56 0.48 4.75 -33.61
C ALA A 56 1.57 5.84 -33.66
N HIS A 57 1.40 6.93 -32.91
CA HIS A 57 2.37 8.03 -32.86
C HIS A 57 3.69 7.62 -32.20
N ARG A 58 3.64 6.85 -31.11
CA ARG A 58 4.86 6.44 -30.38
C ARG A 58 5.68 5.39 -31.14
N GLY A 59 5.08 4.68 -32.10
CA GLY A 59 5.73 3.55 -32.77
C GLY A 59 6.11 2.43 -31.79
N GLN A 60 5.46 2.40 -30.63
CA GLN A 60 5.70 1.46 -29.54
C GLN A 60 4.37 0.86 -29.12
N TYR A 61 4.38 -0.43 -28.80
CA TYR A 61 3.22 -1.11 -28.28
C TYR A 61 3.00 -0.69 -26.82
N ILE A 62 1.80 -0.23 -26.48
CA ILE A 62 1.47 0.16 -25.11
C ILE A 62 1.36 -1.11 -24.26
N GLN A 63 2.26 -1.23 -23.28
CA GLN A 63 2.30 -2.39 -22.40
C GLN A 63 1.26 -2.29 -21.28
N ALA A 64 1.14 -1.13 -20.61
CA ALA A 64 0.23 -0.96 -19.49
C ALA A 64 -0.67 0.28 -19.66
N ILE A 65 -1.98 0.06 -19.54
CA ILE A 65 -3.01 1.10 -19.51
C ILE A 65 -3.79 0.91 -18.23
N ALA A 66 -4.25 1.99 -17.63
CA ALA A 66 -5.39 1.89 -16.73
C ALA A 66 -6.46 2.92 -17.00
N VAL A 67 -7.68 2.50 -16.68
CA VAL A 67 -8.88 3.31 -16.80
C VAL A 67 -9.57 3.33 -15.44
N ASP A 68 -9.75 4.53 -14.90
CA ASP A 68 -10.65 4.74 -13.79
C ASP A 68 -12.00 5.26 -14.32
N GLY A 69 -13.06 4.45 -14.22
CA GLY A 69 -14.33 4.65 -14.93
C GLY A 69 -15.58 4.65 -14.03
N PRO A 70 -16.75 5.05 -14.55
CA PRO A 70 -18.00 5.04 -13.80
C PRO A 70 -18.61 3.63 -13.72
N ALA A 71 -19.13 3.25 -12.56
CA ALA A 71 -19.92 2.05 -12.37
C ALA A 71 -21.41 2.27 -12.72
N ARG A 72 -22.05 1.27 -13.33
CA ARG A 72 -23.44 1.35 -13.83
C ARG A 72 -24.53 1.61 -12.79
N ALA A 73 -24.35 1.20 -11.52
CA ALA A 73 -25.52 1.03 -10.65
C ALA A 73 -25.48 1.64 -9.24
N GLN A 74 -24.35 2.02 -8.63
CA GLN A 74 -24.38 2.62 -7.27
C GLN A 74 -23.02 3.19 -6.84
N ARG A 75 -23.03 4.15 -5.90
CA ARG A 75 -21.84 4.45 -5.07
C ARG A 75 -21.43 3.17 -4.34
N ALA A 76 -20.14 2.94 -4.15
CA ALA A 76 -19.66 1.89 -3.24
C ALA A 76 -20.35 2.05 -1.87
N THR A 77 -21.16 1.06 -1.50
CA THR A 77 -21.82 1.01 -0.19
C THR A 77 -20.80 0.61 0.88
N ALA A 78 -21.11 0.85 2.16
CA ALA A 78 -20.25 0.39 3.27
C ALA A 78 -19.94 -1.11 3.17
N THR A 79 -20.91 -1.91 2.71
CA THR A 79 -20.77 -3.36 2.47
C THR A 79 -19.76 -3.68 1.38
N ILE A 80 -19.73 -2.92 0.28
CA ILE A 80 -18.75 -3.09 -0.81
C ILE A 80 -17.36 -2.78 -0.28
N ARG A 81 -17.19 -1.66 0.46
CA ARG A 81 -15.90 -1.30 1.06
C ARG A 81 -15.42 -2.33 2.08
N ALA A 82 -16.33 -2.91 2.87
CA ALA A 82 -16.01 -4.00 3.79
C ALA A 82 -15.56 -5.27 3.05
N THR A 83 -16.17 -5.56 1.89
CA THR A 83 -15.81 -6.70 1.05
C THR A 83 -14.45 -6.50 0.38
N GLU A 84 -14.17 -5.31 -0.16
CA GLU A 84 -12.85 -4.93 -0.68
C GLU A 84 -11.77 -5.10 0.41
N ALA A 85 -12.04 -4.62 1.63
CA ALA A 85 -11.12 -4.76 2.75
C ALA A 85 -10.92 -6.22 3.21
N GLU A 86 -11.96 -7.06 3.12
CA GLU A 86 -11.87 -8.50 3.40
C GLU A 86 -11.05 -9.23 2.32
N LEU A 87 -11.32 -8.95 1.04
CA LEU A 87 -10.54 -9.45 -0.09
C LEU A 87 -9.07 -9.06 0.05
N ALA A 88 -8.81 -7.80 0.41
CA ALA A 88 -7.47 -7.31 0.72
C ALA A 88 -6.84 -8.08 1.91
N ARG A 89 -7.57 -8.30 3.01
CA ARG A 89 -7.08 -9.12 4.14
C ARG A 89 -6.77 -10.56 3.75
N ARG A 90 -7.52 -11.14 2.80
CA ARG A 90 -7.35 -12.52 2.31
C ARG A 90 -6.31 -12.68 1.18
N GLY A 91 -5.66 -11.59 0.78
CA GLY A 91 -4.60 -11.57 -0.24
C GLY A 91 -5.06 -11.36 -1.68
N TYR A 92 -6.35 -11.11 -1.92
CA TYR A 92 -6.88 -10.77 -3.25
C TYR A 92 -6.56 -9.31 -3.57
N ARG A 93 -6.04 -9.03 -4.77
CA ARG A 93 -5.50 -7.70 -5.10
C ARG A 93 -5.97 -7.18 -6.45
N VAL A 94 -5.93 -8.04 -7.44
CA VAL A 94 -6.42 -7.80 -8.79
C VAL A 94 -7.41 -8.93 -9.08
N LEU A 95 -8.27 -8.78 -10.07
CA LEU A 95 -9.21 -9.80 -10.53
C LEU A 95 -9.15 -9.88 -12.07
N TYR A 96 -8.99 -11.08 -12.62
CA TYR A 96 -8.89 -11.28 -14.07
C TYR A 96 -10.29 -11.33 -14.65
N THR A 97 -10.54 -10.60 -15.74
CA THR A 97 -11.84 -10.68 -16.41
C THR A 97 -11.89 -11.92 -17.29
N PRO A 98 -12.80 -12.89 -17.04
CA PRO A 98 -12.86 -14.15 -17.77
C PRO A 98 -13.07 -13.93 -19.27
N GLU A 99 -12.62 -14.87 -20.09
CA GLU A 99 -12.79 -14.81 -21.55
C GLU A 99 -14.28 -14.78 -21.94
N GLU A 100 -15.13 -15.42 -21.15
CA GLU A 100 -16.60 -15.44 -21.29
C GLU A 100 -17.27 -14.25 -20.58
N ARG A 101 -18.43 -13.82 -21.09
CA ARG A 101 -19.16 -12.66 -20.56
C ARG A 101 -19.57 -12.91 -19.10
N PRO A 102 -19.19 -12.04 -18.13
CA PRO A 102 -19.63 -12.18 -16.75
C PRO A 102 -21.15 -11.99 -16.63
N GLU A 103 -21.76 -12.60 -15.61
CA GLU A 103 -23.20 -12.50 -15.34
C GLU A 103 -23.66 -11.03 -15.23
N PRO A 104 -24.92 -10.70 -15.60
CA PRO A 104 -25.43 -9.33 -15.65
C PRO A 104 -25.23 -8.51 -14.36
N ASP A 105 -25.27 -9.16 -13.20
CA ASP A 105 -25.12 -8.54 -11.87
C ASP A 105 -23.75 -8.78 -11.21
N HIS A 106 -22.82 -9.40 -11.95
CA HIS A 106 -21.45 -9.58 -11.48
C HIS A 106 -20.78 -8.22 -11.30
N TRP A 107 -19.94 -8.04 -10.29
CA TRP A 107 -19.30 -6.74 -10.06
C TRP A 107 -18.41 -6.30 -11.25
N MET A 108 -17.82 -7.25 -12.01
CA MET A 108 -17.14 -7.00 -13.30
C MET A 108 -18.06 -6.44 -14.41
N SER A 109 -19.39 -6.58 -14.29
CA SER A 109 -20.34 -5.95 -15.24
C SER A 109 -20.38 -4.43 -15.08
N ARG A 110 -19.81 -3.88 -13.98
CA ARG A 110 -19.74 -2.44 -13.72
C ARG A 110 -18.83 -1.72 -14.71
N SER A 111 -17.81 -2.40 -15.25
CA SER A 111 -16.89 -1.90 -16.28
C SER A 111 -17.33 -2.23 -17.72
N GLU A 112 -18.52 -2.83 -17.93
CA GLU A 112 -18.89 -3.47 -19.21
C GLU A 112 -18.69 -2.57 -20.43
N ALA A 113 -18.97 -1.27 -20.31
CA ALA A 113 -18.83 -0.32 -21.41
C ALA A 113 -17.36 -0.12 -21.83
N ILE A 114 -16.45 0.13 -20.88
CA ILE A 114 -15.02 0.29 -21.19
C ILE A 114 -14.43 -1.04 -21.65
N HIS A 115 -14.79 -2.13 -20.99
CA HIS A 115 -14.33 -3.47 -21.32
C HIS A 115 -14.72 -3.87 -22.76
N ARG A 116 -15.98 -3.61 -23.17
CA ARG A 116 -16.46 -3.88 -24.53
C ARG A 116 -15.69 -3.09 -25.59
N GLU A 117 -15.41 -1.81 -25.34
CA GLU A 117 -14.69 -0.98 -26.31
C GLU A 117 -13.19 -1.32 -26.34
N CYS A 118 -12.56 -1.65 -25.20
CA CYS A 118 -11.19 -2.17 -25.14
C CYS A 118 -11.04 -3.47 -25.93
N ARG A 119 -11.89 -4.49 -25.70
CA ARG A 119 -11.82 -5.77 -26.43
C ARG A 119 -11.98 -5.64 -27.94
N LYS A 120 -12.77 -4.67 -28.41
CA LYS A 120 -12.92 -4.41 -29.85
C LYS A 120 -11.63 -3.87 -30.46
N ALA A 121 -10.93 -3.00 -29.73
CA ALA A 121 -9.74 -2.29 -30.23
C ALA A 121 -8.43 -3.04 -29.99
N PHE A 122 -8.34 -3.80 -28.90
CA PHE A 122 -7.16 -4.53 -28.46
C PHE A 122 -7.55 -5.97 -28.17
N ARG A 123 -7.64 -6.79 -29.23
CA ARG A 123 -8.17 -8.16 -29.15
C ARG A 123 -7.32 -9.08 -28.28
N ASP A 124 -6.01 -8.85 -28.27
CA ASP A 124 -5.04 -9.67 -27.53
C ASP A 124 -4.67 -9.06 -26.17
N ALA A 125 -5.42 -8.04 -25.72
CA ALA A 125 -5.16 -7.39 -24.44
C ALA A 125 -5.65 -8.24 -23.27
N THR A 126 -4.81 -8.39 -22.24
CA THR A 126 -5.20 -8.91 -20.94
C THR A 126 -5.91 -7.81 -20.15
N MET A 127 -7.15 -8.08 -19.73
CA MET A 127 -7.96 -7.15 -18.95
C MET A 127 -7.94 -7.58 -17.47
N LEU A 128 -7.60 -6.64 -16.60
CA LEU A 128 -7.51 -6.80 -15.16
C LEU A 128 -8.41 -5.77 -14.50
N GLU A 129 -9.24 -6.17 -13.54
CA GLU A 129 -9.93 -5.23 -12.65
C GLU A 129 -9.21 -5.17 -11.32
N THR A 130 -9.01 -3.98 -10.78
CA THR A 130 -8.31 -3.80 -9.50
C THR A 130 -8.96 -2.70 -8.69
N TYR A 131 -8.75 -2.74 -7.39
CA TYR A 131 -9.13 -1.65 -6.49
C TYR A 131 -7.85 -0.97 -5.99
N PRO A 132 -7.74 0.36 -6.07
CA PRO A 132 -6.60 1.10 -5.53
C PRO A 132 -6.29 0.74 -4.07
N THR A 133 -7.34 0.56 -3.25
CA THR A 133 -7.24 0.15 -1.85
C THR A 133 -6.66 -1.25 -1.68
N ALA A 134 -7.01 -2.20 -2.56
CA ALA A 134 -6.48 -3.54 -2.49
C ALA A 134 -4.97 -3.55 -2.77
N VAL A 135 -4.49 -2.80 -3.76
CA VAL A 135 -3.06 -2.80 -4.14
C VAL A 135 -2.20 -1.82 -3.35
N SER A 136 -2.80 -0.91 -2.58
CA SER A 136 -2.10 0.14 -1.81
C SER A 136 -0.97 -0.39 -0.90
N ASP A 137 -1.19 -1.52 -0.22
CA ASP A 137 -0.17 -2.14 0.64
C ASP A 137 0.98 -2.77 -0.17
N ARG A 138 0.80 -2.92 -1.48
CA ARG A 138 1.80 -3.41 -2.43
C ARG A 138 2.47 -2.31 -3.24
N LEU A 139 2.08 -1.06 -3.01
CA LEU A 139 2.79 0.11 -3.52
C LEU A 139 3.80 0.66 -2.50
N PHE A 140 3.86 0.09 -1.29
CA PHE A 140 4.80 0.51 -0.25
C PHE A 140 6.26 0.40 -0.73
N GLY A 141 6.89 1.56 -0.90
CA GLY A 141 8.27 1.70 -1.36
C GLY A 141 8.46 1.48 -2.86
N LEU A 142 7.42 1.66 -3.68
CA LEU A 142 7.58 1.90 -5.11
C LEU A 142 7.81 3.39 -5.36
N ASP A 143 9.00 3.72 -5.86
CA ASP A 143 9.27 5.07 -6.34
C ASP A 143 8.66 5.24 -7.73
N ALA A 144 7.74 6.19 -7.83
CA ALA A 144 6.91 6.37 -9.00
C ALA A 144 6.64 7.88 -9.19
N GLU A 145 6.97 8.41 -10.37
CA GLU A 145 6.86 9.85 -10.64
C GLU A 145 5.51 10.19 -11.28
N PHE A 146 4.73 11.03 -10.59
CA PHE A 146 3.52 11.63 -11.15
C PHE A 146 3.83 13.04 -11.67
N PRO A 147 3.87 13.28 -13.00
CA PRO A 147 4.31 14.56 -13.55
C PRO A 147 3.26 15.65 -13.34
N LEU A 148 3.51 16.55 -12.38
CA LEU A 148 2.64 17.70 -12.10
C LEU A 148 2.44 18.62 -13.32
N SER A 149 3.39 18.61 -14.26
CA SER A 149 3.30 19.34 -15.53
C SER A 149 2.10 18.92 -16.38
N LEU A 150 1.56 17.70 -16.21
CA LEU A 150 0.36 17.23 -16.89
C LEU A 150 -0.96 17.72 -16.24
N LEU A 151 -0.88 18.29 -15.02
CA LEU A 151 -2.01 18.83 -14.24
C LEU A 151 -2.10 20.36 -14.29
N GLN A 152 -1.49 21.01 -15.30
CA GLN A 152 -1.51 22.47 -15.40
C GLN A 152 -2.93 23.03 -15.54
N GLU A 153 -3.82 22.32 -16.22
CA GLU A 153 -5.20 22.76 -16.44
C GLU A 153 -6.05 22.56 -15.17
N LYS A 154 -6.88 23.56 -14.84
CA LYS A 154 -7.63 23.64 -13.57
C LYS A 154 -8.64 22.51 -13.40
N SER A 155 -9.32 22.08 -14.46
CA SER A 155 -10.26 20.97 -14.41
C SER A 155 -9.57 19.64 -14.10
N LYS A 156 -8.37 19.39 -14.66
CA LYS A 156 -7.56 18.21 -14.30
C LYS A 156 -7.17 18.20 -12.83
N ARG A 157 -6.86 19.35 -12.24
CA ARG A 157 -6.55 19.46 -10.80
C ARG A 157 -7.71 19.04 -9.90
N LYS A 158 -8.96 19.21 -10.35
CA LYS A 158 -10.15 18.76 -9.61
C LYS A 158 -10.35 17.24 -9.64
N GLN A 159 -9.63 16.55 -10.53
CA GLN A 159 -9.75 15.13 -10.81
C GLN A 159 -8.46 14.37 -10.43
N VAL A 160 -7.58 14.96 -9.63
CA VAL A 160 -6.27 14.38 -9.28
C VAL A 160 -6.42 13.03 -8.59
N ALA A 161 -7.45 12.88 -7.75
CA ALA A 161 -7.74 11.59 -7.12
C ALA A 161 -8.04 10.51 -8.16
N ASP A 162 -8.89 10.80 -9.15
CA ASP A 162 -9.24 9.83 -10.21
C ASP A 162 -8.02 9.49 -11.10
N TYR A 163 -7.17 10.48 -11.42
CA TYR A 163 -5.91 10.21 -12.14
C TYR A 163 -4.89 9.43 -11.30
N LEU A 164 -4.87 9.63 -9.99
CA LEU A 164 -4.02 8.87 -9.08
C LEU A 164 -4.53 7.42 -9.01
N ASP A 165 -5.83 7.19 -8.87
CA ASP A 165 -6.42 5.86 -8.88
C ASP A 165 -6.11 5.12 -10.19
N ALA A 166 -6.28 5.78 -11.35
CA ALA A 166 -5.86 5.25 -12.64
C ALA A 166 -4.35 4.94 -12.67
N TYR A 167 -3.50 5.82 -12.13
CA TYR A 167 -2.06 5.59 -12.05
C TYR A 167 -1.70 4.36 -11.22
N LEU A 168 -2.32 4.19 -10.05
CA LEU A 168 -2.10 3.01 -9.19
C LEU A 168 -2.51 1.71 -9.87
N CYS A 169 -3.61 1.75 -10.63
CA CYS A 169 -4.07 0.61 -11.43
C CYS A 169 -3.11 0.28 -12.57
N ALA A 170 -2.53 1.30 -13.23
CA ALA A 170 -1.55 1.08 -14.29
C ALA A 170 -0.25 0.48 -13.74
N LEU A 171 0.19 0.91 -12.55
CA LEU A 171 1.33 0.30 -11.86
C LEU A 171 1.06 -1.17 -11.52
N ALA A 172 -0.14 -1.50 -11.05
CA ALA A 172 -0.52 -2.90 -10.80
C ALA A 172 -0.47 -3.74 -12.08
N ALA A 173 -0.98 -3.21 -13.20
CA ALA A 173 -0.92 -3.85 -14.52
C ALA A 173 0.53 -4.05 -15.00
N GLN A 174 1.41 -3.05 -14.82
CA GLN A 174 2.83 -3.16 -15.15
C GLN A 174 3.54 -4.29 -14.37
N ARG A 175 3.20 -4.45 -13.08
CA ARG A 175 3.77 -5.51 -12.22
C ARG A 175 3.37 -6.91 -12.68
N PHE A 176 2.16 -7.05 -13.23
CA PHE A 176 1.73 -8.27 -13.87
C PHE A 176 2.57 -8.61 -15.12
N ILE A 177 2.89 -7.62 -15.96
CA ILE A 177 3.77 -7.81 -17.14
C ILE A 177 5.16 -8.28 -16.74
N CYS A 178 5.69 -7.78 -15.62
CA CYS A 178 6.99 -8.18 -15.09
C CYS A 178 7.03 -9.60 -14.51
N GLY A 179 5.94 -10.38 -14.60
CA GLY A 179 5.85 -11.73 -14.05
C GLY A 179 5.81 -11.77 -12.53
N GLU A 180 5.61 -10.61 -11.90
CA GLU A 180 5.59 -10.52 -10.46
C GLU A 180 4.19 -10.88 -9.92
N ALA A 181 3.13 -10.81 -10.73
CA ALA A 181 1.77 -11.16 -10.32
C ALA A 181 1.32 -12.53 -10.84
N GLU A 182 0.58 -13.29 -10.02
CA GLU A 182 -0.01 -14.57 -10.40
C GLU A 182 -1.49 -14.43 -10.74
N ILE A 183 -1.92 -15.12 -11.80
CA ILE A 183 -3.33 -15.21 -12.19
C ILE A 183 -3.98 -16.47 -11.63
N LEU A 184 -5.11 -16.32 -10.96
CA LEU A 184 -6.09 -17.36 -10.73
C LEU A 184 -7.49 -16.80 -11.06
N GLU A 185 -8.20 -17.48 -11.94
CA GLU A 185 -9.43 -17.03 -12.61
C GLU A 185 -10.66 -16.95 -11.68
N ASP A 186 -11.53 -15.95 -11.91
CA ASP A 186 -12.91 -15.92 -11.38
C ASP A 186 -13.90 -15.86 -12.55
N SER A 187 -14.46 -17.02 -12.93
CA SER A 187 -15.40 -17.16 -14.04
C SER A 187 -16.85 -16.83 -13.68
N GLY A 188 -17.15 -16.47 -12.42
CA GLY A 188 -18.49 -16.10 -11.97
C GLY A 188 -19.56 -17.21 -12.04
N ARG A 189 -19.21 -18.44 -12.44
CA ARG A 189 -20.13 -19.60 -12.56
C ARG A 189 -20.23 -20.46 -11.30
N ASP A 190 -19.29 -20.32 -10.36
CA ASP A 190 -19.33 -21.00 -9.06
C ASP A 190 -18.80 -20.08 -7.96
N ASN A 191 -19.71 -19.61 -7.10
CA ASN A 191 -19.39 -18.76 -5.95
C ASN A 191 -18.53 -19.50 -4.90
N LYS A 192 -18.34 -20.82 -5.03
CA LYS A 192 -17.49 -21.64 -4.14
C LYS A 192 -16.06 -21.82 -4.66
N SER A 193 -15.76 -21.46 -5.90
CA SER A 193 -14.44 -21.66 -6.53
C SER A 193 -13.81 -20.37 -7.07
N GLN A 194 -14.05 -19.23 -6.40
CA GLN A 194 -13.35 -17.98 -6.75
C GLN A 194 -11.86 -18.13 -6.48
N CYS A 195 -11.04 -17.99 -7.53
CA CYS A 195 -9.59 -18.04 -7.38
C CYS A 195 -9.01 -16.62 -7.22
N LYS A 196 -7.79 -16.52 -6.66
CA LYS A 196 -7.19 -15.25 -6.21
C LYS A 196 -6.14 -14.71 -7.20
N LEU A 197 -6.16 -13.43 -7.60
CA LEU A 197 -4.92 -12.83 -8.12
C LEU A 197 -4.09 -12.28 -6.97
N VAL A 198 -2.82 -12.67 -6.94
CA VAL A 198 -1.85 -12.28 -5.92
C VAL A 198 -0.71 -11.52 -6.60
N LEU A 199 -0.52 -10.26 -6.22
CA LEU A 199 0.67 -9.47 -6.56
C LEU A 199 1.90 -10.05 -5.83
N PRO A 200 3.13 -9.87 -6.37
CA PRO A 200 4.34 -10.45 -5.79
C PRO A 200 4.47 -10.06 -4.33
N GLN A 201 4.81 -11.03 -3.49
CA GLN A 201 5.02 -10.74 -2.09
C GLN A 201 6.40 -10.11 -1.89
N PHE A 202 6.45 -8.81 -1.63
CA PHE A 202 7.42 -8.37 -0.62
C PHE A 202 6.88 -8.75 0.76
N THR A 203 7.75 -9.27 1.61
CA THR A 203 7.37 -9.62 2.98
C THR A 203 7.28 -8.35 3.80
N ILE A 204 6.05 -7.91 4.11
CA ILE A 204 5.82 -6.87 5.10
C ILE A 204 6.03 -7.50 6.48
N THR A 205 7.09 -7.07 7.15
CA THR A 205 7.30 -7.41 8.56
C THR A 205 6.38 -6.53 9.39
N ARG A 206 5.40 -7.14 10.06
CA ARG A 206 4.59 -6.44 11.04
C ARG A 206 5.30 -6.49 12.39
N ALA A 207 5.44 -5.33 13.01
CA ALA A 207 6.12 -5.20 14.29
C ALA A 207 5.39 -4.20 15.18
N THR A 208 5.64 -4.25 16.48
CA THR A 208 5.12 -3.29 17.45
C THR A 208 6.23 -2.38 17.93
N LEU A 209 5.87 -1.20 18.41
CA LEU A 209 6.78 -0.31 19.12
C LEU A 209 6.03 0.42 20.22
N SER A 210 6.49 0.27 21.45
CA SER A 210 5.79 0.69 22.65
C SER A 210 6.61 1.66 23.50
N PHE A 211 5.98 2.75 23.93
CA PHE A 211 6.60 3.76 24.79
C PHE A 211 5.96 3.76 26.18
N LEU A 212 6.78 3.49 27.20
CA LEU A 212 6.34 3.49 28.59
C LEU A 212 6.68 4.85 29.22
N ILE A 213 5.67 5.51 29.78
CA ILE A 213 5.74 6.90 30.24
C ILE A 213 5.51 6.95 31.75
N ARG A 214 6.42 7.60 32.49
CA ARG A 214 6.31 7.85 33.92
C ARG A 214 6.52 9.34 34.20
N GLY A 215 5.44 10.05 34.47
CA GLY A 215 5.47 11.51 34.62
C GLY A 215 5.99 12.17 33.33
N ASN A 216 7.06 12.95 33.44
CA ASN A 216 7.72 13.61 32.30
C ASN A 216 8.88 12.80 31.68
N ASN A 217 8.98 11.51 32.00
CA ASN A 217 10.01 10.64 31.48
C ASN A 217 9.41 9.53 30.62
N VAL A 218 10.17 9.11 29.61
CA VAL A 218 9.90 7.93 28.80
C VAL A 218 11.02 6.91 28.98
N LEU A 219 10.69 5.63 29.03
CA LEU A 219 11.66 4.56 29.02
C LEU A 219 12.05 4.23 27.58
N LEU A 220 13.35 4.26 27.30
CA LEU A 220 13.93 3.81 26.04
C LEU A 220 14.91 2.67 26.29
N GLY A 221 15.09 1.78 25.33
CA GLY A 221 16.12 0.74 25.36
C GLY A 221 17.19 0.98 24.31
N MET A 222 18.46 0.91 24.73
CA MET A 222 19.59 0.86 23.80
C MET A 222 19.67 -0.55 23.24
N LYS A 223 19.42 -0.68 21.94
CA LYS A 223 19.42 -1.98 21.27
C LYS A 223 20.84 -2.53 21.11
N LYS A 224 21.07 -3.74 21.60
CA LYS A 224 22.41 -4.36 21.65
C LYS A 224 22.79 -5.13 20.40
N LYS A 225 21.82 -5.72 19.71
CA LYS A 225 22.06 -6.57 18.53
C LYS A 225 20.94 -6.47 17.50
N GLY A 226 21.22 -7.01 16.31
CA GLY A 226 20.28 -7.03 15.19
C GLY A 226 20.02 -5.67 14.57
N PHE A 227 18.86 -5.53 13.92
CA PHE A 227 18.49 -4.31 13.22
C PHE A 227 18.20 -3.16 14.19
N GLY A 228 18.90 -2.03 14.02
CA GLY A 228 18.83 -0.88 14.93
C GLY A 228 19.80 -0.96 16.12
N ALA A 229 20.73 -1.92 16.14
CA ALA A 229 21.77 -1.98 17.17
C ALA A 229 22.56 -0.66 17.24
N GLY A 230 22.77 -0.19 18.47
CA GLY A 230 23.41 1.09 18.78
C GLY A 230 22.47 2.28 18.83
N TYR A 231 21.16 2.11 18.57
CA TYR A 231 20.15 3.16 18.75
C TYR A 231 19.28 2.95 19.98
N TRP A 232 18.89 4.06 20.61
CA TRP A 232 17.80 4.12 21.57
C TRP A 232 16.47 4.02 20.83
N ASN A 233 15.55 3.22 21.36
CA ASN A 233 14.20 3.10 20.81
C ASN A 233 13.18 2.76 21.91
N GLY A 234 11.90 2.76 21.56
CA GLY A 234 10.87 2.07 22.34
C GLY A 234 11.04 0.55 22.32
N PHE A 235 10.15 -0.16 23.00
CA PHE A 235 10.21 -1.62 23.15
C PHE A 235 9.25 -2.30 22.19
N GLY A 236 9.69 -3.35 21.51
CA GLY A 236 8.87 -4.01 20.52
C GLY A 236 9.63 -4.86 19.52
N GLY A 237 8.89 -5.76 18.88
CA GLY A 237 9.43 -6.70 17.92
C GLY A 237 8.35 -7.21 16.98
N LYS A 238 8.61 -8.35 16.34
CA LYS A 238 7.74 -8.89 15.30
C LYS A 238 6.45 -9.43 15.91
N ILE A 239 5.34 -9.25 15.20
CA ILE A 239 4.08 -9.91 15.55
C ILE A 239 4.15 -11.37 15.11
N GLU A 240 3.96 -12.31 16.03
CA GLU A 240 4.00 -13.74 15.72
C GLU A 240 2.68 -14.26 15.15
N PRO A 241 2.69 -15.41 14.44
CA PRO A 241 1.46 -16.02 13.94
C PRO A 241 0.46 -16.30 15.05
N GLY A 242 -0.77 -15.79 14.89
CA GLY A 242 -1.85 -15.95 15.88
C GLY A 242 -1.92 -14.85 16.94
N GLU A 243 -0.95 -13.92 16.98
CA GLU A 243 -0.99 -12.77 17.88
C GLU A 243 -1.69 -11.56 17.26
N THR A 244 -2.45 -10.83 18.08
CA THR A 244 -2.85 -9.45 17.78
C THR A 244 -1.67 -8.50 18.02
N PRO A 245 -1.62 -7.31 17.38
CA PRO A 245 -0.59 -6.32 17.65
C PRO A 245 -0.47 -5.93 19.13
N LYS A 246 -1.60 -5.91 19.86
CA LYS A 246 -1.58 -5.61 21.30
C LYS A 246 -0.95 -6.74 22.11
N GLN A 247 -1.20 -8.01 21.76
CA GLN A 247 -0.58 -9.16 22.43
C GLN A 247 0.93 -9.18 22.22
N ALA A 248 1.37 -8.98 20.97
CA ALA A 248 2.80 -8.88 20.65
C ALA A 248 3.47 -7.75 21.43
N ALA A 249 2.85 -6.56 21.51
CA ALA A 249 3.39 -5.44 22.27
C ALA A 249 3.56 -5.75 23.77
N VAL A 250 2.60 -6.44 24.39
CA VAL A 250 2.71 -6.85 25.81
C VAL A 250 3.86 -7.85 26.01
N ARG A 251 3.98 -8.85 25.13
CA ARG A 251 5.05 -9.85 25.17
C ARG A 251 6.42 -9.19 25.03
N GLU A 252 6.61 -8.34 24.02
CA GLU A 252 7.89 -7.69 23.73
C GLU A 252 8.32 -6.74 24.84
N ILE A 253 7.40 -5.99 25.46
CA ILE A 253 7.73 -5.16 26.64
C ILE A 253 8.29 -6.04 27.76
N GLN A 254 7.66 -7.19 28.03
CA GLN A 254 8.12 -8.11 29.06
C GLN A 254 9.48 -8.73 28.71
N GLU A 255 9.66 -9.18 27.47
CA GLU A 255 10.89 -9.83 27.00
C GLU A 255 12.09 -8.87 26.94
N GLU A 256 11.88 -7.62 26.53
CA GLU A 256 12.96 -6.67 26.30
C GLU A 256 13.33 -5.85 27.54
N CYS A 257 12.40 -5.61 28.46
CA CYS A 257 12.67 -4.80 29.67
C CYS A 257 12.07 -5.32 30.98
N GLY A 258 11.42 -6.48 30.99
CA GLY A 258 10.89 -7.11 32.22
C GLY A 258 9.66 -6.43 32.83
N LEU A 259 9.11 -5.40 32.17
CA LEU A 259 7.94 -4.68 32.68
C LEU A 259 6.63 -5.35 32.25
N HIS A 260 5.60 -5.23 33.10
CA HIS A 260 4.26 -5.72 32.79
C HIS A 260 3.33 -4.54 32.48
N ALA A 261 2.97 -4.36 31.21
CA ALA A 261 1.98 -3.36 30.81
C ALA A 261 0.57 -3.79 31.27
N LEU A 262 -0.07 -2.95 32.08
CA LEU A 262 -1.45 -3.19 32.55
C LEU A 262 -2.47 -2.71 31.51
N GLU A 263 -2.14 -1.63 30.81
CA GLU A 263 -2.93 -1.06 29.74
C GLU A 263 -2.01 -0.64 28.59
N LEU A 264 -2.51 -0.70 27.36
CA LEU A 264 -1.82 -0.20 26.17
C LEU A 264 -2.82 0.61 25.35
N SER A 265 -2.46 1.85 25.06
CA SER A 265 -3.22 2.73 24.17
C SER A 265 -2.55 2.72 22.80
N PRO A 266 -3.28 2.42 21.71
CA PRO A 266 -2.77 2.60 20.35
C PRO A 266 -2.35 4.06 20.13
N ALA A 267 -1.22 4.26 19.46
CA ALA A 267 -0.66 5.57 19.14
C ALA A 267 -0.47 5.78 17.63
N GLY A 268 -0.93 4.82 16.81
CA GLY A 268 -0.97 4.94 15.35
C GLY A 268 -0.12 3.90 14.63
N LYS A 269 0.28 4.20 13.39
CA LYS A 269 1.02 3.27 12.53
C LYS A 269 2.13 3.97 11.75
N LEU A 270 3.29 3.33 11.63
CA LEU A 270 4.39 3.79 10.81
C LEU A 270 4.72 2.75 9.74
N TYR A 271 5.02 3.20 8.53
CA TYR A 271 5.44 2.37 7.42
C TYR A 271 6.88 2.72 7.06
N PHE A 272 7.76 1.73 7.02
CA PHE A 272 9.17 1.92 6.70
C PHE A 272 9.58 1.14 5.46
N HIS A 273 10.33 1.80 4.59
CA HIS A 273 11.01 1.15 3.48
C HIS A 273 12.47 1.62 3.39
N PHE A 274 13.31 0.72 2.92
CA PHE A 274 14.75 0.90 2.84
C PHE A 274 15.17 0.67 1.39
N ASP A 275 15.91 1.60 0.80
CA ASP A 275 16.40 1.49 -0.59
C ASP A 275 17.48 0.41 -0.71
N ASP A 276 18.25 0.23 0.36
CA ASP A 276 19.37 -0.69 0.48
C ASP A 276 19.00 -2.02 1.15
N ASP A 277 17.73 -2.22 1.48
CA ASP A 277 17.24 -3.43 2.13
C ASP A 277 15.82 -3.80 1.68
N PRO A 278 15.55 -5.06 1.28
CA PRO A 278 14.24 -5.47 0.79
C PRO A 278 13.13 -5.42 1.86
N ARG A 279 13.47 -5.22 3.14
CA ARG A 279 12.49 -5.15 4.22
C ARG A 279 11.50 -4.01 4.00
N ARG A 280 10.24 -4.32 4.31
CA ARG A 280 9.14 -3.37 4.48
C ARG A 280 8.57 -3.60 5.86
N ILE A 281 8.39 -2.55 6.66
CA ILE A 281 7.92 -2.69 8.03
C ILE A 281 6.60 -1.93 8.19
N GLU A 282 5.58 -2.60 8.71
CA GLU A 282 4.38 -1.98 9.26
C GLU A 282 4.51 -2.01 10.78
N GLY A 283 4.82 -0.85 11.37
CA GLY A 283 4.99 -0.64 12.80
C GLY A 283 3.68 -0.21 13.47
N TYR A 284 3.23 -0.95 14.47
CA TYR A 284 2.07 -0.63 15.30
C TYR A 284 2.56 0.09 16.57
N LEU A 285 2.20 1.36 16.71
CA LEU A 285 2.63 2.16 17.85
C LEU A 285 1.69 2.00 19.04
N PHE A 286 2.28 1.86 20.22
CA PHE A 286 1.57 1.89 21.49
C PHE A 286 2.25 2.82 22.48
N ARG A 287 1.47 3.28 23.45
CA ARG A 287 1.97 3.96 24.64
C ARG A 287 1.25 3.48 25.88
N THR A 288 1.91 3.62 27.02
CA THR A 288 1.29 3.36 28.32
C THR A 288 1.91 4.16 29.44
N SER A 289 1.07 4.56 30.39
CA SER A 289 1.49 5.10 31.69
C SER A 289 1.16 4.15 32.84
N ARG A 290 0.60 2.95 32.54
CA ARG A 290 0.14 1.97 33.53
C ARG A 290 0.84 0.64 33.30
N PHE A 291 1.85 0.40 34.12
CA PHE A 291 2.68 -0.81 34.11
C PHE A 291 3.23 -1.08 35.51
N THR A 292 3.69 -2.30 35.76
CA THR A 292 4.32 -2.72 37.03
C THR A 292 5.69 -3.36 36.79
N GLY A 293 6.47 -3.44 37.86
CA GLY A 293 7.86 -3.91 37.83
C GLY A 293 8.87 -2.77 37.67
N ASP A 294 10.14 -3.15 37.66
CA ASP A 294 11.28 -2.28 37.39
C ASP A 294 11.98 -2.72 36.11
N PRO A 295 12.46 -1.77 35.28
CA PRO A 295 13.09 -2.12 34.01
C PRO A 295 14.40 -2.87 34.23
N VAL A 296 14.55 -4.00 33.54
CA VAL A 296 15.72 -4.88 33.62
C VAL A 296 16.45 -4.90 32.28
N GLU A 297 17.79 -4.86 32.34
CA GLU A 297 18.62 -5.07 31.16
C GLU A 297 18.57 -6.53 30.69
N THR A 298 18.35 -6.73 29.40
CA THR A 298 18.19 -8.05 28.78
C THR A 298 19.31 -8.31 27.79
N ALA A 299 19.30 -9.49 27.15
CA ALA A 299 20.24 -9.78 26.06
C ALA A 299 20.01 -8.88 24.83
N GLU A 300 18.81 -8.31 24.68
CA GLU A 300 18.41 -7.49 23.54
C GLU A 300 18.57 -5.99 23.81
N MET A 301 18.18 -5.53 25.00
CA MET A 301 17.98 -4.10 25.30
C MET A 301 18.60 -3.70 26.64
N ARG A 302 19.20 -2.52 26.69
CA ARG A 302 19.59 -1.85 27.94
C ARG A 302 18.66 -0.66 28.20
N PRO A 303 17.69 -0.76 29.14
CA PRO A 303 16.71 0.29 29.38
C PRO A 303 17.29 1.48 30.15
N SER A 304 16.80 2.69 29.86
CA SER A 304 17.11 3.91 30.59
C SER A 304 15.94 4.90 30.48
N TRP A 305 15.71 5.67 31.55
CA TRP A 305 14.72 6.75 31.56
C TRP A 305 15.31 8.01 30.94
N PHE A 306 14.54 8.67 30.08
CA PHE A 306 14.88 9.95 29.48
C PHE A 306 13.77 10.96 29.71
N SER A 307 14.15 12.23 29.90
CA SER A 307 13.20 13.33 29.90
C SER A 307 12.56 13.45 28.52
N ILE A 308 11.24 13.60 28.46
CA ILE A 308 10.50 13.81 27.21
C ILE A 308 10.97 15.11 26.50
N LYS A 309 11.53 16.07 27.26
CA LYS A 309 12.07 17.33 26.72
C LYS A 309 13.49 17.23 26.19
N ASP A 310 14.20 16.15 26.50
CA ASP A 310 15.63 15.97 26.19
C ASP A 310 15.88 14.53 25.75
N LEU A 311 15.30 14.19 24.61
CA LEU A 311 15.44 12.87 24.00
C LEU A 311 16.75 12.78 23.22
N PRO A 312 17.45 11.63 23.25
CA PRO A 312 18.76 11.48 22.63
C PRO A 312 18.67 11.25 21.11
N PHE A 313 18.01 12.15 20.36
CA PHE A 313 17.68 11.98 18.94
C PHE A 313 18.89 11.74 18.01
N GLU A 314 20.09 12.09 18.44
CA GLU A 314 21.34 11.81 17.71
C GLU A 314 21.78 10.34 17.78
N GLN A 315 21.20 9.58 18.72
CA GLN A 315 21.39 8.14 18.87
C GLN A 315 20.06 7.39 18.73
N MET A 316 19.07 7.98 18.04
CA MET A 316 17.79 7.37 17.71
C MET A 316 17.68 7.21 16.20
N TRP A 317 16.61 6.57 15.72
CA TRP A 317 16.34 6.62 14.29
C TRP A 317 16.03 8.06 13.86
N GLU A 318 16.44 8.44 12.65
CA GLU A 318 16.37 9.84 12.21
C GLU A 318 14.93 10.35 12.12
N ASP A 319 13.97 9.46 11.86
CA ASP A 319 12.55 9.77 11.81
C ASP A 319 11.94 10.08 13.19
N ASP A 320 12.48 9.52 14.27
CA ASP A 320 11.90 9.61 15.62
C ASP A 320 11.70 11.08 16.05
N ARG A 321 12.59 11.99 15.65
CA ARG A 321 12.50 13.43 15.97
C ARG A 321 11.27 14.11 15.38
N PHE A 322 10.68 13.55 14.32
CA PHE A 322 9.52 14.13 13.63
C PHE A 322 8.19 13.66 14.21
N TRP A 323 8.10 12.42 14.72
CA TRP A 323 6.81 11.85 15.15
C TRP A 323 6.73 11.50 16.65
N LEU A 324 7.84 11.13 17.29
CA LEU A 324 7.82 10.68 18.69
C LEU A 324 7.33 11.76 19.67
N PRO A 325 7.69 13.06 19.55
CA PRO A 325 7.17 14.09 20.43
C PRO A 325 5.63 14.12 20.47
N TYR A 326 4.96 13.87 19.34
CA TYR A 326 3.51 13.84 19.25
C TYR A 326 2.92 12.61 19.97
N VAL A 327 3.53 11.43 19.85
CA VAL A 327 3.12 10.23 20.62
C VAL A 327 3.14 10.51 22.11
N LEU A 328 4.25 11.09 22.59
CA LEU A 328 4.48 11.34 24.00
C LEU A 328 3.56 12.43 24.56
N GLN A 329 3.03 13.30 23.69
CA GLN A 329 2.02 14.32 24.01
C GLN A 329 0.57 13.80 23.96
N GLY A 330 0.33 12.54 23.64
CA GLY A 330 -1.03 12.02 23.59
C GLY A 330 -1.66 11.98 22.19
N LYS A 331 -0.94 12.33 21.12
CA LYS A 331 -1.47 12.28 19.75
C LYS A 331 -1.37 10.89 19.12
N THR A 332 -2.17 10.67 18.08
CA THR A 332 -2.06 9.49 17.20
C THR A 332 -1.35 9.92 15.93
N ILE A 333 -0.41 9.12 15.41
CA ILE A 333 0.24 9.44 14.14
C ILE A 333 0.17 8.32 13.11
N HIS A 334 0.08 8.71 11.84
CA HIS A 334 0.28 7.82 10.71
C HIS A 334 1.41 8.37 9.87
N GLY A 335 2.43 7.56 9.58
CA GLY A 335 3.58 8.05 8.82
C GLY A 335 4.18 7.01 7.90
N THR A 336 4.79 7.46 6.82
CA THR A 336 5.60 6.64 5.92
C THR A 336 6.99 7.26 5.83
N PHE A 337 8.04 6.45 5.94
CA PHE A 337 9.42 6.91 5.96
C PHE A 337 10.29 6.05 5.04
N ARG A 338 11.03 6.71 4.15
CA ARG A 338 12.03 6.09 3.29
C ARG A 338 13.42 6.27 3.85
N PHE A 339 14.21 5.21 3.84
CA PHE A 339 15.58 5.21 4.33
C PHE A 339 16.56 4.71 3.28
N LYS A 340 17.78 5.21 3.34
CA LYS A 340 18.95 4.66 2.64
C LYS A 340 20.16 4.79 3.54
N ALA A 341 20.89 3.71 3.79
CA ALA A 341 22.05 3.71 4.67
C ALA A 341 21.78 4.34 6.05
N ARG A 342 20.61 4.02 6.64
CA ARG A 342 20.10 4.58 7.92
C ARG A 342 19.85 6.09 7.93
N LYS A 343 19.84 6.73 6.76
CA LYS A 343 19.44 8.12 6.60
C LYS A 343 18.05 8.24 5.99
N MET A 344 17.20 9.03 6.61
CA MET A 344 15.85 9.30 6.11
C MET A 344 15.97 10.11 4.82
N GLN A 345 15.32 9.65 3.75
CA GLN A 345 15.34 10.29 2.44
C GLN A 345 14.13 11.21 2.25
N ASP A 346 12.94 10.69 2.56
CA ASP A 346 11.67 11.41 2.55
C ASP A 346 10.67 10.76 3.50
N TYR A 347 9.58 11.47 3.78
CA TYR A 347 8.53 11.02 4.67
C TYR A 347 7.18 11.70 4.40
N SER A 348 6.11 11.03 4.83
CA SER A 348 4.78 11.62 5.05
C SER A 348 4.37 11.40 6.50
N LEU A 349 3.66 12.37 7.08
CA LEU A 349 3.22 12.31 8.47
C LEU A 349 1.87 12.99 8.65
N ASP A 350 0.91 12.24 9.16
CA ASP A 350 -0.39 12.70 9.62
C ASP A 350 -0.43 12.65 11.14
N ILE A 351 -0.85 13.76 11.75
CA ILE A 351 -1.11 13.86 13.19
C ILE A 351 -2.63 13.89 13.35
N VAL A 352 -3.17 12.86 13.98
CA VAL A 352 -4.61 12.69 14.20
C VAL A 352 -4.94 13.06 15.65
N ASP A 353 -5.92 13.94 15.79
CA ASP A 353 -6.44 14.43 17.07
C ASP A 353 -7.36 13.42 17.79
#